data_AF-A0ABD2VP10-F1
#
_entry.id   AF-A0ABD2VP10-F1
#
_cell.length_a   1.000
_cell.length_b   1.000
_cell.length_c   1.000
_cell.angle_alpha   90.00
_cell.angle_beta   90.00
_cell.angle_gamma   90.00
#
_symmetry.space_group_name_H-M   'P 1'
#
loop_
_entity.id
_entity.type
_entity.pdbx_description
1 polymer ?
#
loop_
_entity_poly.entity_id
_entity_poly.type
_entity_poly.pdbx_seq_one_letter_code
_entity_poly.pdbx_strand_id
1 'polypeptide(L)'
;IDINKCIYTCQGHCHYSSTLIQKIRLLATYNIMRSVKLVSELPNLKAVPCNYYVDNHHKYSSPAIIDTNHDDSLIPIIDFSLLSSKDPHQHSKVIQQLGRACQQWGFFMVVNHGIEESLMKELIGVIKEFFLMGEEDKWTYKGEKMFDPIKYGTSFNCTSKDITTYWRDYLKLSLHPQLHCPDQPNNFREVLGEYGEKSRKVARKLLSGIS
;
A
#
# COMPACT_ATOMS: atom_id res chain seq x y z
N ILE A 1 -27.39 31.95 5.01
CA ILE A 1 -27.11 33.40 5.06
C ILE A 1 -26.21 33.58 6.28
N ASP A 2 -24.90 33.81 6.17
CA ASP A 2 -24.15 34.52 5.13
C ASP A 2 -22.73 33.92 4.93
N ILE A 3 -22.21 34.07 3.71
CA ILE A 3 -20.99 33.50 3.11
C ILE A 3 -20.17 34.65 2.50
N ASN A 4 -19.89 35.75 3.22
CA ASN A 4 -19.21 36.87 2.58
C ASN A 4 -18.14 37.55 3.45
N LYS A 5 -16.87 37.23 3.10
CA LYS A 5 -15.69 38.12 3.06
C LYS A 5 -14.94 38.30 4.40
N CYS A 6 -13.60 38.38 4.48
CA CYS A 6 -12.54 38.56 3.49
C CYS A 6 -11.15 38.15 4.05
N ILE A 7 -10.14 38.21 3.17
CA ILE A 7 -8.74 37.77 3.25
C ILE A 7 -7.77 38.97 3.54
N TYR A 8 -6.85 38.81 4.54
CA TYR A 8 -5.52 39.45 4.87
C TYR A 8 -5.39 41.00 5.07
N THR A 9 -4.48 41.61 5.86
CA THR A 9 -2.98 41.48 5.96
C THR A 9 -2.32 42.00 7.29
N CYS A 10 -1.08 41.52 7.52
CA CYS A 10 0.09 42.00 8.29
C CYS A 10 0.00 43.11 9.37
N GLN A 11 0.35 42.77 10.62
CA GLN A 11 1.67 43.07 11.25
C GLN A 11 1.63 42.71 12.74
N GLY A 12 2.53 41.83 13.18
CA GLY A 12 2.70 41.49 14.58
C GLY A 12 3.77 40.43 14.76
N HIS A 13 5.01 40.87 14.94
CA HIS A 13 6.10 39.98 15.33
C HIS A 13 5.80 39.39 16.71
N CYS A 14 5.35 38.13 16.76
CA CYS A 14 5.48 37.31 17.95
C CYS A 14 6.85 36.63 17.92
N HIS A 15 7.80 37.18 18.69
CA HIS A 15 9.03 36.50 19.04
C HIS A 15 8.69 35.29 19.93
N TYR A 16 8.50 34.13 19.32
CA TYR A 16 8.65 32.88 20.05
C TYR A 16 10.14 32.63 20.24
N SER A 17 10.54 32.38 21.49
CA SER A 17 11.90 31.94 21.83
C SER A 17 12.33 30.81 20.91
N SER A 18 13.56 30.88 20.38
CA SER A 18 14.14 29.88 19.45
C SER A 18 14.00 28.46 19.99
N THR A 19 13.99 28.29 21.31
CA THR A 19 13.81 27.03 22.02
C THR A 19 12.42 26.41 21.88
N LEU A 20 11.33 27.18 21.74
CA LEU A 20 9.97 26.63 21.60
C LEU A 20 9.72 26.14 20.16
N ILE A 21 10.21 26.88 19.17
CA ILE A 21 10.17 26.44 17.76
C ILE A 21 11.07 25.23 17.54
N GLN A 22 12.25 25.18 18.19
CA GLN A 22 13.09 23.97 18.20
C GLN A 22 12.41 22.81 18.91
N LYS A 23 11.76 23.01 20.05
CA LYS A 23 11.02 21.94 20.75
C LYS A 23 9.82 21.42 19.96
N ILE A 24 9.06 22.29 19.30
CA ILE A 24 7.95 21.88 18.41
C ILE A 24 8.49 21.17 17.16
N ARG A 25 9.61 21.65 16.57
CA ARG A 25 10.28 20.94 15.47
C ARG A 25 10.87 19.60 15.90
N LEU A 26 11.45 19.52 17.10
CA LEU A 26 11.96 18.29 17.70
C LEU A 26 10.83 17.31 18.02
N LEU A 27 9.71 17.77 18.56
CA LEU A 27 8.52 16.93 18.80
C LEU A 27 7.83 16.51 17.50
N ALA A 28 7.83 17.37 16.47
CA ALA A 28 7.34 17.02 15.13
C ALA A 28 8.27 16.00 14.45
N THR A 29 9.59 16.17 14.50
CA THR A 29 10.55 15.18 13.99
C THR A 29 10.54 13.89 14.81
N TYR A 30 10.36 13.97 16.12
CA TYR A 30 10.22 12.83 17.02
C TYR A 30 8.90 12.07 16.81
N ASN A 31 7.81 12.76 16.45
CA ASN A 31 6.55 12.12 16.04
C ASN A 31 6.59 11.56 14.61
N ILE A 32 7.39 12.14 13.70
CA ILE A 32 7.60 11.61 12.34
C ILE A 32 8.39 10.28 12.36
N MET A 33 9.14 9.99 13.44
CA MET A 33 9.84 8.70 13.63
C MET A 33 8.97 7.60 14.25
N ARG A 34 7.72 7.87 14.64
CA ARG A 34 6.86 6.81 15.21
C ARG A 34 6.07 6.16 14.08
N SER A 35 6.21 4.84 13.96
CA SER A 35 5.35 4.04 13.09
C SER A 35 3.88 4.24 13.44
N VAL A 36 3.01 4.07 12.45
CA VAL A 36 1.56 4.15 12.67
C VAL A 36 1.13 3.08 13.68
N LYS A 37 1.76 1.90 13.67
CA LYS A 37 1.59 0.88 14.69
C LYS A 37 1.82 1.43 16.10
N LEU A 38 2.96 2.08 16.36
CA LEU A 38 3.23 2.67 17.68
C LEU A 38 2.18 3.70 18.07
N VAL A 39 1.75 4.55 17.14
CA VAL A 39 0.69 5.54 17.41
C VAL A 39 -0.61 4.84 17.79
N SER A 40 -0.98 3.76 17.09
CA SER A 40 -2.19 2.98 17.35
C SER A 40 -2.19 2.24 18.68
N GLU A 41 -1.01 1.93 19.22
CA GLU A 41 -0.84 1.21 20.49
C GLU A 41 -0.69 2.15 21.70
N LEU A 42 -0.78 3.47 21.50
CA LEU A 42 -0.73 4.43 22.60
C LEU A 42 -1.94 4.26 23.53
N PRO A 43 -1.75 4.12 24.85
CA PRO A 43 -2.84 3.82 25.79
C PRO A 43 -3.92 4.90 25.89
N ASN A 44 -3.65 6.12 25.39
CA ASN A 44 -4.55 7.27 25.48
C ASN A 44 -4.92 7.84 24.10
N LEU A 45 -4.84 7.05 23.02
CA LEU A 45 -5.27 7.51 21.70
C LEU A 45 -6.79 7.66 21.65
N LYS A 46 -7.30 8.88 21.83
CA LYS A 46 -8.75 9.19 21.81
C LYS A 46 -9.29 9.45 20.40
N ALA A 47 -8.42 9.87 19.49
CA ALA A 47 -8.76 10.17 18.11
C ALA A 47 -7.51 10.02 17.23
N VAL A 48 -7.71 9.71 15.96
CA VAL A 48 -6.65 9.68 14.95
C VAL A 48 -6.10 11.10 14.77
N PRO A 49 -4.77 11.31 14.80
CA PRO A 49 -4.16 12.62 14.58
C PRO A 49 -4.57 13.25 13.24
N CYS A 50 -4.74 14.58 13.23
CA CYS A 50 -5.29 15.29 12.08
C CYS A 50 -4.44 15.20 10.80
N ASN A 51 -3.15 14.91 10.90
CA ASN A 51 -2.29 14.67 9.74
C ASN A 51 -2.65 13.38 8.98
N TYR A 52 -3.51 12.52 9.50
CA TYR A 52 -4.06 11.35 8.80
C TYR A 52 -5.52 11.55 8.36
N TYR A 53 -6.09 12.71 8.67
CA TYR A 53 -7.44 13.05 8.24
C TYR A 53 -7.40 13.50 6.78
N VAL A 54 -8.08 12.76 5.92
CA VAL A 54 -8.35 13.21 4.55
C VAL A 54 -9.53 14.17 4.63
N ASP A 55 -9.31 15.43 4.28
CA ASP A 55 -10.42 16.38 4.16
C ASP A 55 -11.30 15.98 2.97
N ASN A 56 -12.45 15.39 3.28
CA ASN A 56 -13.40 14.86 2.30
C ASN A 56 -14.16 15.94 1.53
N HIS A 57 -13.83 17.23 1.71
CA HIS A 57 -14.57 18.32 1.08
C HIS A 57 -14.54 18.30 -0.46
N HIS A 58 -13.61 17.60 -1.11
CA HIS A 58 -13.66 17.33 -2.54
C HIS A 58 -13.30 15.86 -2.84
N LYS A 59 -14.27 15.09 -3.36
CA LYS A 59 -14.17 13.74 -3.99
C LYS A 59 -14.68 12.52 -3.19
N TYR A 60 -15.75 12.68 -2.41
CA TYR A 60 -16.72 11.59 -2.32
C TYR A 60 -17.87 11.93 -3.26
N SER A 61 -17.80 11.40 -4.48
CA SER A 61 -19.05 10.92 -5.08
C SER A 61 -19.69 10.05 -4.01
N SER A 62 -20.94 10.37 -3.66
CA SER A 62 -21.76 9.62 -2.69
C SER A 62 -21.41 8.13 -2.72
N PRO A 63 -21.34 7.42 -1.58
CA PRO A 63 -21.28 5.96 -1.65
C PRO A 63 -22.38 5.55 -2.61
N ALA A 64 -22.00 4.97 -3.75
CA ALA A 64 -22.98 4.42 -4.65
C ALA A 64 -23.79 3.48 -3.76
N ILE A 65 -25.07 3.77 -3.61
CA ILE A 65 -26.00 2.80 -3.06
C ILE A 65 -25.76 1.58 -3.95
N ILE A 66 -25.11 0.55 -3.39
CA ILE A 66 -24.98 -0.73 -4.07
C ILE A 66 -26.41 -1.22 -4.10
N ASP A 67 -27.10 -0.92 -5.20
CA ASP A 67 -28.38 -1.49 -5.50
C ASP A 67 -28.15 -3.00 -5.57
N THR A 68 -28.64 -3.70 -4.54
CA THR A 68 -28.45 -5.14 -4.35
C THR A 68 -29.27 -5.97 -5.34
N ASN A 69 -29.82 -5.35 -6.38
CA ASN A 69 -30.70 -5.96 -7.37
C ASN A 69 -30.11 -6.06 -8.78
N HIS A 70 -28.80 -5.89 -8.96
CA HIS A 70 -28.12 -6.28 -10.19
C HIS A 70 -26.92 -7.20 -9.89
N ASP A 71 -26.95 -8.39 -10.47
CA ASP A 71 -25.87 -9.39 -10.54
C ASP A 71 -24.63 -8.88 -11.33
N ASP A 72 -24.58 -7.58 -11.66
CA ASP A 72 -23.60 -6.93 -12.53
C ASP A 72 -22.48 -6.18 -11.77
N SER A 73 -22.33 -6.38 -10.45
CA SER A 73 -21.39 -5.59 -9.62
C SER A 73 -20.23 -6.38 -8.99
N LEU A 74 -20.01 -7.63 -9.39
CA LEU A 74 -18.90 -8.43 -8.86
C LEU A 74 -17.60 -8.20 -9.64
N ILE A 75 -16.50 -8.01 -8.90
CA ILE A 75 -15.14 -7.90 -9.46
C ILE A 75 -14.87 -9.13 -10.34
N PRO A 76 -14.44 -8.97 -11.61
CA PRO A 76 -14.22 -10.11 -12.50
C PRO A 76 -13.24 -11.12 -11.91
N ILE A 77 -13.56 -12.40 -12.04
CA ILE A 77 -12.70 -13.51 -11.61
C ILE A 77 -12.17 -14.22 -12.86
N ILE A 78 -10.86 -14.33 -12.97
CA ILE A 78 -10.16 -15.01 -14.07
C ILE A 78 -9.60 -16.34 -13.55
N ASP A 79 -10.03 -17.45 -14.15
CA ASP A 79 -9.39 -18.74 -13.93
C ASP A 79 -8.08 -18.82 -14.72
N PHE A 80 -6.96 -18.69 -13.99
CA PHE A 80 -5.62 -18.67 -14.58
C PHE A 80 -5.26 -19.98 -15.28
N SER A 81 -5.78 -21.11 -14.81
CA SER A 81 -5.44 -22.43 -15.37
C SER A 81 -5.88 -22.55 -16.83
N LEU A 82 -6.96 -21.85 -17.21
CA LEU A 82 -7.50 -21.83 -18.57
C LEU A 82 -6.60 -21.08 -19.57
N LEU A 83 -5.70 -20.21 -19.11
CA LEU A 83 -4.73 -19.53 -19.98
C LEU A 83 -3.72 -20.50 -20.60
N SER A 84 -3.64 -21.73 -20.08
CA SER A 84 -2.82 -22.81 -20.65
C SER A 84 -3.68 -23.99 -21.11
N SER A 85 -5.00 -23.80 -21.26
CA SER A 85 -5.89 -24.87 -21.74
C SER A 85 -5.51 -25.29 -23.16
N LYS A 86 -5.54 -26.61 -23.40
CA LYS A 86 -5.37 -27.19 -24.74
C LYS A 86 -6.64 -27.10 -25.57
N ASP A 87 -7.77 -26.79 -24.96
CA ASP A 87 -9.03 -26.52 -25.65
C ASP A 87 -9.04 -25.08 -26.19
N PRO A 88 -9.03 -24.88 -27.52
CA PRO A 88 -9.03 -23.55 -28.13
C PRO A 88 -10.24 -22.69 -27.74
N HIS A 89 -11.40 -23.29 -27.48
CA HIS A 89 -12.61 -22.56 -27.10
C HIS A 89 -12.50 -22.02 -25.67
N GLN A 90 -12.05 -22.85 -24.72
CA GLN A 90 -11.81 -22.41 -23.34
C GLN A 90 -10.72 -21.34 -23.27
N HIS A 91 -9.61 -21.56 -23.99
CA HIS A 91 -8.51 -20.62 -24.05
C HIS A 91 -8.99 -19.26 -24.63
N SER A 92 -9.68 -19.27 -25.77
CA SER A 92 -10.23 -18.04 -26.37
C SER A 92 -11.20 -17.31 -25.44
N LYS A 93 -12.07 -18.07 -24.73
CA LYS A 93 -13.03 -17.50 -23.78
C LYS A 93 -12.35 -16.78 -22.61
N VAL A 94 -11.33 -17.38 -22.00
CA VAL A 94 -10.63 -16.75 -20.87
C VAL A 94 -9.83 -15.52 -21.32
N ILE A 95 -9.26 -15.54 -22.53
CA ILE A 95 -8.58 -14.36 -23.11
C ILE A 95 -9.57 -13.21 -23.30
N GLN A 96 -10.77 -13.47 -23.84
CA GLN A 96 -11.81 -12.46 -23.96
C GLN A 96 -12.31 -11.93 -22.60
N GLN A 97 -12.42 -12.80 -21.59
CA GLN A 97 -12.76 -12.38 -20.23
C GLN A 97 -11.68 -11.49 -19.63
N LEU A 98 -10.41 -11.86 -19.79
CA LEU A 98 -9.27 -11.08 -19.32
C LEU A 98 -9.22 -9.70 -20.00
N GLY A 99 -9.40 -9.64 -21.32
CA GLY A 99 -9.46 -8.39 -22.07
C GLY A 99 -10.61 -7.48 -21.61
N ARG A 100 -11.83 -8.04 -21.44
CA ARG A 100 -12.98 -7.28 -20.92
C ARG A 100 -12.75 -6.76 -19.51
N ALA A 101 -12.17 -7.58 -18.63
CA ALA A 101 -11.83 -7.14 -17.27
C ALA A 101 -10.84 -5.98 -17.29
N CYS A 102 -9.81 -6.04 -18.14
CA CYS A 102 -8.86 -4.93 -18.30
C CYS A 102 -9.53 -3.65 -18.83
N GLN A 103 -10.42 -3.76 -19.82
CA GLN A 103 -11.06 -2.60 -20.45
C GLN A 103 -12.16 -1.95 -19.61
N GLN A 104 -12.98 -2.76 -18.93
CA GLN A 104 -14.18 -2.30 -18.23
C GLN A 104 -13.89 -1.99 -16.75
N TRP A 105 -13.01 -2.76 -16.11
CA TRP A 105 -12.73 -2.64 -14.68
C TRP A 105 -11.34 -2.07 -14.40
N GLY A 106 -10.34 -2.41 -15.21
CA GLY A 106 -8.93 -2.08 -14.95
C GLY A 106 -8.29 -2.91 -13.82
N PHE A 107 -9.06 -3.83 -13.20
CA PHE A 107 -8.58 -4.81 -12.23
C PHE A 107 -9.49 -6.05 -12.20
N PHE A 108 -8.97 -7.16 -11.67
CA PHE A 108 -9.67 -8.43 -11.57
C PHE A 108 -9.02 -9.31 -10.49
N MET A 109 -9.76 -10.32 -10.03
CA MET A 109 -9.24 -11.39 -9.19
C MET A 109 -8.78 -12.57 -10.06
N VAL A 110 -7.77 -13.30 -9.57
CA VAL A 110 -7.24 -14.49 -10.25
C VAL A 110 -7.37 -15.69 -9.34
N VAL A 111 -7.92 -16.79 -9.85
CA VAL A 111 -8.01 -18.09 -9.15
C VAL A 111 -7.24 -19.14 -9.92
N ASN A 112 -6.95 -20.29 -9.28
CA ASN A 112 -6.21 -21.40 -9.89
C ASN A 112 -4.85 -20.97 -10.49
N HIS A 113 -4.19 -19.99 -9.86
CA HIS A 113 -2.92 -19.41 -10.33
C HIS A 113 -1.69 -20.32 -10.11
N GLY A 114 -1.86 -21.44 -9.40
CA GLY A 114 -0.80 -22.44 -9.18
C GLY A 114 0.27 -22.03 -8.16
N ILE A 115 0.03 -20.98 -7.37
CA ILE A 115 0.86 -20.66 -6.20
C ILE A 115 0.25 -21.40 -5.02
N GLU A 116 1.04 -22.24 -4.36
CA GLU A 116 0.57 -23.03 -3.23
C GLU A 116 0.13 -22.14 -2.07
N GLU A 117 -0.98 -22.50 -1.43
CA GLU A 117 -1.54 -21.75 -0.31
C GLU A 117 -0.62 -21.77 0.92
N SER A 118 0.12 -22.87 1.12
CA SER A 118 1.18 -23.00 2.12
C SER A 118 2.22 -21.89 1.98
N LEU A 119 2.77 -21.71 0.77
CA LEU A 119 3.77 -20.68 0.49
C LEU A 119 3.21 -19.26 0.70
N MET A 120 1.96 -19.00 0.34
CA MET A 120 1.31 -17.71 0.59
C MET A 120 1.14 -17.46 2.11
N LYS A 121 0.77 -18.48 2.88
CA LYS A 121 0.67 -18.41 4.34
C LYS A 121 2.03 -18.18 4.99
N GLU A 122 3.07 -18.87 4.55
CA GLU A 122 4.44 -18.67 5.01
C GLU A 122 4.95 -17.26 4.71
N LEU A 123 4.70 -16.74 3.50
CA LEU A 123 5.05 -15.37 3.14
C LEU A 123 4.37 -14.36 4.07
N ILE A 124 3.08 -14.52 4.32
CA ILE A 124 2.34 -13.67 5.26
C ILE A 124 2.93 -13.80 6.67
N GLY A 125 3.35 -15.01 7.08
CA GLY A 125 4.02 -15.28 8.34
C GLY A 125 5.31 -14.48 8.52
N VAL A 126 6.27 -14.63 7.60
CA VAL A 126 7.57 -13.92 7.67
C VAL A 126 7.40 -12.41 7.56
N ILE A 127 6.42 -11.91 6.78
CA ILE A 127 6.12 -10.48 6.75
C ILE A 127 5.57 -10.00 8.10
N LYS A 128 4.66 -10.76 8.73
CA LYS A 128 4.13 -10.43 10.06
C LYS A 128 5.24 -10.41 11.10
N GLU A 129 6.12 -11.40 11.10
CA GLU A 129 7.28 -11.46 11.98
C GLU A 129 8.17 -10.22 11.81
N PHE A 130 8.45 -9.80 10.57
CA PHE A 130 9.17 -8.54 10.32
C PHE A 130 8.49 -7.34 10.99
N PHE A 131 7.16 -7.18 10.86
CA PHE A 131 6.46 -6.05 11.46
C PHE A 131 6.33 -6.12 12.99
N LEU A 132 6.49 -7.32 13.57
CA LEU A 132 6.53 -7.56 15.01
C LEU A 132 7.93 -7.32 15.63
N MET A 133 8.98 -7.21 14.81
CA MET A 133 10.32 -6.84 15.28
C MET A 133 10.32 -5.47 15.99
N GLY A 134 11.38 -5.24 16.77
CA GLY A 134 11.64 -3.95 17.41
C GLY A 134 11.66 -2.81 16.39
N GLU A 135 11.18 -1.64 16.79
CA GLU A 135 11.14 -0.47 15.91
C GLU A 135 12.55 -0.10 15.45
N GLU A 136 13.53 -0.09 16.35
CA GLU A 136 14.93 0.21 16.01
C GLU A 136 15.47 -0.73 14.91
N ASP A 137 15.18 -2.03 15.02
CA ASP A 137 15.58 -3.03 14.03
C ASP A 137 14.93 -2.77 12.66
N LYS A 138 13.63 -2.46 12.63
CA LYS A 138 12.92 -2.13 11.39
C LYS A 138 13.45 -0.83 10.76
N TRP A 139 13.77 0.16 11.57
CA TRP A 139 14.30 1.46 11.12
C TRP A 139 15.71 1.38 10.54
N THR A 140 16.45 0.28 10.73
CA THR A 140 17.70 0.01 9.98
C THR A 140 17.43 -0.09 8.47
N TYR A 141 16.22 -0.48 8.06
CA TYR A 141 15.81 -0.61 6.66
C TYR A 141 15.15 0.64 6.08
N LYS A 142 15.22 1.81 6.73
CA LYS A 142 14.45 3.00 6.33
C LYS A 142 14.69 3.49 4.89
N GLY A 143 15.83 3.15 4.29
CA GLY A 143 16.29 3.63 2.99
C GLY A 143 16.55 5.14 2.97
N GLU A 144 17.68 5.56 2.45
CA GLU A 144 18.02 6.98 2.28
C GLU A 144 17.41 7.55 0.99
N LYS A 145 17.42 6.77 -0.10
CA LYS A 145 16.98 7.20 -1.42
C LYS A 145 15.59 6.63 -1.74
N MET A 146 14.93 7.25 -2.72
CA MET A 146 13.59 6.84 -3.15
C MET A 146 13.56 5.43 -3.78
N PHE A 147 14.65 5.06 -4.44
CA PHE A 147 14.78 3.80 -5.19
C PHE A 147 15.67 2.78 -4.50
N ASP A 148 15.91 2.93 -3.19
CA ASP A 148 16.62 1.92 -2.45
C ASP A 148 15.88 0.58 -2.54
N PRO A 149 16.61 -0.53 -2.74
CA PRO A 149 16.01 -1.81 -3.06
C PRO A 149 15.29 -2.44 -1.86
N ILE A 150 15.63 -2.04 -0.64
CA ILE A 150 14.91 -2.36 0.59
C ILE A 150 14.55 -1.03 1.25
N LYS A 151 13.27 -0.83 1.57
CA LYS A 151 12.79 0.38 2.21
C LYS A 151 11.63 0.12 3.15
N TYR A 152 11.89 0.23 4.45
CA TYR A 152 10.88 0.39 5.48
C TYR A 152 10.49 1.85 5.62
N GLY A 153 9.24 2.13 5.96
CA GLY A 153 8.82 3.48 6.27
C GLY A 153 7.39 3.52 6.78
N THR A 154 6.98 4.74 7.13
CA THR A 154 5.66 5.04 7.64
C THR A 154 5.11 6.25 6.91
N SER A 155 3.78 6.33 6.76
CA SER A 155 3.11 7.61 6.47
C SER A 155 3.55 8.30 5.17
N PHE A 156 3.95 7.53 4.16
CA PHE A 156 4.53 8.06 2.92
C PHE A 156 3.45 8.60 1.96
N ASN A 157 3.42 9.93 1.76
CA ASN A 157 2.66 10.56 0.69
C ASN A 157 3.62 11.03 -0.43
N CYS A 158 3.37 10.61 -1.67
CA CYS A 158 4.17 10.99 -2.85
C CYS A 158 3.93 12.43 -3.31
N THR A 159 2.87 13.09 -2.84
CA THR A 159 2.41 14.35 -3.39
C THR A 159 2.85 15.50 -2.50
N SER A 160 3.77 16.32 -2.99
CA SER A 160 4.38 17.48 -2.30
C SER A 160 3.39 18.56 -1.83
N LYS A 161 2.10 18.43 -2.15
CA LYS A 161 1.06 19.42 -1.88
C LYS A 161 0.09 19.03 -0.76
N ASP A 162 0.02 17.75 -0.40
CA ASP A 162 -0.87 17.28 0.68
C ASP A 162 -0.06 16.91 1.91
N ILE A 163 -0.38 17.56 3.04
CA ILE A 163 0.17 17.24 4.36
C ILE A 163 -0.41 15.91 4.88
N THR A 164 -1.46 15.40 4.23
CA THR A 164 -2.16 14.18 4.63
C THR A 164 -1.28 12.95 4.44
N THR A 165 -0.96 12.29 5.53
CA THR A 165 -0.19 11.05 5.57
C THR A 165 -1.13 9.85 5.56
N TYR A 166 -0.71 8.72 4.97
CA TYR A 166 -1.47 7.48 5.06
C TYR A 166 -1.33 6.84 6.44
N TRP A 167 -2.41 6.30 6.98
CA TRP A 167 -2.39 5.46 8.19
C TRP A 167 -1.83 4.07 7.87
N ARG A 168 -0.53 4.01 7.52
CA ARG A 168 0.14 2.79 7.06
C ARG A 168 1.63 2.82 7.35
N ASP A 169 2.12 1.69 7.84
CA ASP A 169 3.53 1.30 7.76
C ASP A 169 3.75 0.38 6.56
N TYR A 170 4.92 0.45 5.93
CA TYR A 170 5.22 -0.34 4.75
C TYR A 170 6.66 -0.84 4.72
N LEU A 171 6.84 -1.98 4.06
CA LEU A 171 8.11 -2.52 3.63
C LEU A 171 8.05 -2.67 2.11
N LYS A 172 8.96 -2.02 1.39
CA LYS A 172 9.14 -2.11 -0.05
C LYS A 172 10.41 -2.89 -0.35
N LEU A 173 10.28 -3.93 -1.18
CA LEU A 173 11.35 -4.84 -1.54
C LEU A 173 11.47 -4.92 -3.07
N SER A 174 12.69 -4.86 -3.59
CA SER A 174 13.00 -5.13 -4.99
C SER A 174 13.36 -6.60 -5.14
N LEU A 175 12.54 -7.36 -5.88
CA LEU A 175 12.71 -8.81 -6.04
C LEU A 175 13.39 -9.19 -7.38
N HIS A 176 13.37 -8.31 -8.38
CA HIS A 176 13.90 -8.57 -9.72
C HIS A 176 14.52 -7.29 -10.30
N PRO A 177 15.69 -7.36 -10.99
CA PRO A 177 16.42 -8.56 -11.41
C PRO A 177 17.16 -9.29 -10.29
N GLN A 178 17.45 -8.59 -9.20
CA GLN A 178 18.10 -9.15 -8.02
C GLN A 178 17.13 -9.14 -6.84
N LEU A 179 17.16 -10.22 -6.05
CA LEU A 179 16.38 -10.32 -4.82
C LEU A 179 17.06 -9.55 -3.69
N HIS A 180 16.42 -8.46 -3.27
CA HIS A 180 16.80 -7.69 -2.10
C HIS A 180 15.77 -7.91 -0.99
N CYS A 181 16.25 -8.47 0.12
CA CYS A 181 15.43 -8.90 1.25
C CYS A 181 16.17 -8.56 2.55
N PRO A 182 15.47 -8.18 3.63
CA PRO A 182 16.03 -8.15 4.97
C PRO A 182 16.65 -9.49 5.36
N ASP A 183 17.68 -9.45 6.23
CA ASP A 183 18.31 -10.66 6.79
C ASP A 183 17.53 -11.26 7.98
N GLN A 184 16.49 -10.55 8.44
CA GLN A 184 15.56 -10.97 9.49
C GLN A 184 14.12 -10.68 9.06
N PRO A 185 13.13 -11.51 9.46
CA PRO A 185 13.25 -12.76 10.21
C PRO A 185 13.90 -13.92 9.41
N ASN A 186 14.15 -15.03 10.09
CA ASN A 186 14.65 -16.26 9.46
C ASN A 186 13.73 -16.71 8.32
N ASN A 187 14.31 -17.35 7.30
CA ASN A 187 13.61 -17.85 6.11
C ASN A 187 12.95 -16.79 5.20
N PHE A 188 13.07 -15.48 5.51
CA PHE A 188 12.41 -14.45 4.73
C PHE A 188 12.91 -14.42 3.27
N ARG A 189 14.23 -14.53 3.06
CA ARG A 189 14.82 -14.52 1.71
C ARG A 189 14.32 -15.70 0.87
N GLU A 190 14.29 -16.90 1.46
CA GLU A 190 13.89 -18.13 0.81
C GLU A 190 12.42 -18.08 0.38
N VAL A 191 11.53 -17.78 1.33
CA VAL A 191 10.08 -17.71 1.10
C VAL A 191 9.73 -16.59 0.11
N LEU A 192 10.34 -15.40 0.27
CA LEU A 192 10.11 -14.27 -0.63
C LEU A 192 10.64 -14.55 -2.04
N GLY A 193 11.79 -15.21 -2.14
CA GLY A 193 12.39 -15.61 -3.41
C GLY A 193 11.48 -16.57 -4.17
N GLU A 194 11.05 -17.65 -3.53
CA GLU A 194 10.17 -18.65 -4.14
C GLU A 194 8.83 -18.03 -4.57
N TYR A 195 8.19 -17.25 -3.68
CA TYR A 195 6.95 -16.57 -4.02
C TYR A 195 7.13 -15.57 -5.15
N GLY A 196 8.24 -14.82 -5.15
CA GLY A 196 8.60 -13.85 -6.18
C GLY A 196 8.72 -14.48 -7.56
N GLU A 197 9.40 -15.62 -7.65
CA GLU A 197 9.53 -16.37 -8.90
C GLU A 197 8.19 -16.88 -9.42
N LYS A 198 7.38 -17.52 -8.54
CA LYS A 198 6.05 -18.03 -8.90
C LYS A 198 5.11 -16.90 -9.33
N SER A 199 5.08 -15.80 -8.58
CA SER A 199 4.30 -14.60 -8.91
C SER A 199 4.70 -13.99 -10.25
N ARG A 200 6.00 -13.97 -10.56
CA ARG A 200 6.50 -13.47 -11.85
C ARG A 200 6.09 -14.37 -13.02
N LYS A 201 6.01 -15.68 -12.82
CA LYS A 201 5.48 -16.62 -13.83
C LYS A 201 4.00 -16.32 -14.10
N VAL A 202 3.21 -16.10 -13.06
CA VAL A 202 1.79 -15.70 -13.16
C VAL A 202 1.65 -14.39 -13.94
N ALA A 203 2.39 -13.34 -13.53
CA ALA A 203 2.33 -12.03 -14.17
C ALA A 203 2.67 -12.09 -15.67
N ARG A 204 3.71 -12.82 -16.06
CA ARG A 204 4.08 -12.99 -17.48
C ARG A 204 3.01 -13.69 -18.29
N LYS A 205 2.39 -14.74 -17.72
CA LYS A 205 1.35 -15.48 -18.41
C LYS A 205 0.09 -14.62 -18.60
N LEU A 206 -0.28 -13.83 -17.60
CA LEU A 206 -1.36 -12.84 -17.72
C LEU A 206 -1.03 -11.82 -18.83
N LEU A 207 0.18 -11.27 -18.84
CA LEU A 207 0.62 -10.33 -19.89
C LEU A 207 0.54 -10.95 -21.29
N SER A 208 0.93 -12.23 -21.43
CA SER A 208 0.82 -12.94 -22.72
C SER A 208 -0.62 -13.14 -23.19
N GLY A 209 -1.61 -13.05 -22.30
CA GLY A 209 -3.03 -13.13 -22.64
C GLY A 209 -3.70 -11.77 -22.88
N ILE A 210 -3.03 -10.66 -22.55
CA ILE A 210 -3.51 -9.29 -22.75
C ILE A 210 -2.89 -8.68 -24.03
N SER A 211 -1.70 -9.16 -24.43
CA SER A 211 -0.95 -8.70 -25.60
C SER A 211 -1.57 -9.17 -26.91
#